data_AF-A0A953DKZ4-F1
#
_entry.id   AF-A0A953DKZ4-F1
#
_cell.length_a   1.000
_cell.length_b   1.000
_cell.length_c   1.000
_cell.angle_alpha   90.00
_cell.angle_beta   90.00
_cell.angle_gamma   90.00
#
_symmetry.space_group_name_H-M   'P 1'
#
loop_
_entity.id
_entity.type
_entity.pdbx_description
1 polymer ?
#
loop_
_entity_poly.entity_id
_entity_poly.type
_entity_poly.pdbx_seq_one_letter_code
_entity_poly.pdbx_strand_id
1 'polypeptide(L)'
;MSAEPVTERQPEAADDAGLRAGVLRFYHLAKRQEWAVRDLPWGELPFVPEGRGSPQRQARRRDMWRSVVMQQLQADMFACEMASQLLCAAPDPEARLYYSTMVQDESRHSEAWLKLINEVGGEGERDPYLDQLAHMFLEADLLEEKVFLMQVFFERLIIPRFRLIARSSRGTVLEDLCNRLAIDDGIHHGAGMAYERLLLVNASRKVRDHLVDAANRMLPTFAKHALWRPKAREFIGQLMEARDRERLRADLQHGVRLAHSLGIDVSDVRLPV
;
A
#
# COMPACT_ATOMS: atom_id res chain seq x y z
N MET A 1 0.12 14.09 -63.38
CA MET A 1 0.52 14.86 -62.19
C MET A 1 0.07 14.06 -60.98
N SER A 2 1.03 13.58 -60.19
CA SER A 2 0.82 12.62 -59.10
C SER A 2 0.00 13.21 -57.97
N ALA A 3 -0.98 12.46 -57.49
CA ALA A 3 -1.61 12.71 -56.21
C ALA A 3 -0.58 12.41 -55.11
N GLU A 4 -0.25 13.42 -54.32
CA GLU A 4 0.56 13.23 -53.11
C GLU A 4 -0.22 12.37 -52.11
N PRO A 5 0.44 11.43 -51.41
CA PRO A 5 -0.23 10.69 -50.36
C PRO A 5 -0.50 11.64 -49.20
N VAL A 6 -1.78 11.77 -48.83
CA VAL A 6 -2.18 12.34 -47.54
C VAL A 6 -1.54 11.47 -46.46
N THR A 7 -0.49 11.98 -45.84
CA THR A 7 0.06 11.39 -44.62
C THR A 7 -1.03 11.45 -43.57
N GLU A 8 -1.67 10.31 -43.29
CA GLU A 8 -2.38 10.10 -42.05
C GLU A 8 -1.41 10.46 -40.92
N ARG A 9 -1.67 11.57 -40.24
CA ARG A 9 -1.07 11.81 -38.93
C ARG A 9 -1.49 10.62 -38.08
N GLN A 10 -0.53 9.73 -37.81
CA GLN A 10 -0.60 8.88 -36.64
C GLN A 10 -0.99 9.80 -35.46
N PRO A 11 -1.93 9.38 -34.59
CA PRO A 11 -2.25 10.18 -33.41
C PRO A 11 -0.91 10.47 -32.72
N GLU A 12 -0.62 11.76 -32.50
CA GLU A 12 0.62 12.19 -31.83
C GLU A 12 0.84 11.24 -30.65
N ALA A 13 2.02 10.60 -30.59
CA ALA A 13 2.42 9.76 -29.47
C ALA A 13 2.13 10.57 -28.19
N ALA A 14 1.01 10.28 -27.54
CA ALA A 14 0.50 11.04 -26.40
C ALA A 14 1.65 11.17 -25.42
N ASP A 15 2.04 12.38 -24.99
CA ASP A 15 3.29 12.77 -24.31
C ASP A 15 3.98 11.68 -23.46
N ASP A 16 4.50 10.64 -24.12
CA ASP A 16 4.99 9.42 -23.51
C ASP A 16 6.29 9.73 -22.76
N ALA A 17 7.06 10.68 -23.30
CA ALA A 17 8.24 11.23 -22.67
C ALA A 17 7.89 11.96 -21.37
N GLY A 18 6.84 12.80 -21.36
CA GLY A 18 6.35 13.46 -20.16
C GLY A 18 5.82 12.48 -19.12
N LEU A 19 5.09 11.44 -19.53
CA LEU A 19 4.61 10.38 -18.64
C LEU A 19 5.76 9.57 -18.03
N ARG A 20 6.74 9.14 -18.84
CA ARG A 20 7.96 8.46 -18.35
C ARG A 20 8.76 9.34 -17.40
N ALA A 21 8.93 10.62 -17.71
CA ALA A 21 9.54 11.59 -16.81
C ALA A 21 8.76 11.73 -15.49
N GLY A 22 7.43 11.65 -15.55
CA GLY A 22 6.55 11.61 -14.38
C GLY A 22 6.82 10.42 -13.47
N VAL A 23 7.06 9.23 -14.04
CA VAL A 23 7.47 8.03 -13.29
C VAL A 23 8.88 8.21 -12.72
N LEU A 24 9.85 8.63 -13.53
CA LEU A 24 11.24 8.81 -13.12
C LEU A 24 11.39 9.82 -11.97
N ARG A 25 10.51 10.83 -11.89
CA ARG A 25 10.48 11.77 -10.77
C ARG A 25 10.39 11.07 -9.42
N PHE A 26 9.66 9.96 -9.33
CA PHE A 26 9.50 9.21 -8.08
C PHE A 26 10.76 8.45 -7.68
N TYR A 27 11.55 7.96 -8.64
CA TYR A 27 12.89 7.42 -8.36
C TYR A 27 13.77 8.45 -7.63
N HIS A 28 13.83 9.68 -8.15
CA HIS A 28 14.59 10.75 -7.51
C HIS A 28 14.00 11.20 -6.17
N LEU A 29 12.66 11.13 -6.02
CA LEU A 29 12.00 11.47 -4.77
C LEU A 29 12.27 10.43 -3.68
N ALA A 30 12.15 9.14 -4.00
CA ALA A 30 12.45 8.03 -3.10
C ALA A 30 13.88 8.15 -2.55
N LYS A 31 14.86 8.35 -3.44
CA LYS A 31 16.26 8.56 -3.03
C LYS A 31 16.49 9.76 -2.10
N ARG A 32 15.70 10.82 -2.23
CA ARG A 32 15.81 11.99 -1.34
C ARG A 32 15.18 11.76 0.03
N GLN A 33 14.21 10.87 0.12
CA GLN A 33 13.48 10.54 1.35
C GLN A 33 14.00 9.26 2.02
N GLU A 34 14.99 8.60 1.42
CA GLU A 34 15.60 7.38 1.91
C GLU A 34 16.06 7.52 3.37
N TRP A 35 15.83 6.46 4.13
CA TRP A 35 16.27 6.31 5.51
C TRP A 35 16.72 4.87 5.76
N ALA A 36 17.53 4.66 6.79
CA ALA A 36 17.99 3.34 7.21
C ALA A 36 17.37 2.95 8.55
N VAL A 37 17.23 1.65 8.81
CA VAL A 37 16.65 1.15 10.09
C VAL A 37 17.38 1.69 11.31
N ARG A 38 18.69 1.95 11.22
CA ARG A 38 19.48 2.57 12.29
C ARG A 38 19.11 4.02 12.63
N ASP A 39 18.39 4.71 11.73
CA ASP A 39 17.99 6.11 11.92
C ASP A 39 16.75 6.27 12.79
N LEU A 40 16.10 5.14 13.15
CA LEU A 40 15.03 5.11 14.13
C LEU A 40 15.61 5.19 15.56
N PRO A 41 14.89 5.75 16.54
CA PRO A 41 15.38 6.05 17.89
C PRO A 41 15.43 4.81 18.81
N TRP A 42 16.06 3.74 18.34
CA TRP A 42 16.22 2.49 19.07
C TRP A 42 17.00 2.71 20.36
N GLY A 43 16.44 2.26 21.50
CA GLY A 43 17.08 2.42 22.81
C GLY A 43 16.99 3.84 23.40
N GLU A 44 16.56 4.82 22.62
CA GLU A 44 16.30 6.20 23.08
C GLU A 44 14.84 6.39 23.49
N LEU A 45 13.90 5.81 22.72
CA LEU A 45 12.47 5.85 22.99
C LEU A 45 11.90 4.46 23.32
N PRO A 46 10.79 4.38 24.07
CA PRO A 46 10.05 3.14 24.20
C PRO A 46 9.63 2.63 22.82
N PHE A 47 9.54 1.32 22.64
CA PHE A 47 9.19 0.72 21.34
C PHE A 47 7.74 1.01 20.95
N VAL A 48 6.84 0.85 21.91
CA VAL A 48 5.38 1.07 21.82
C VAL A 48 4.89 1.73 23.12
N PRO A 49 3.70 2.36 23.13
CA PRO A 49 3.19 3.00 24.33
C PRO A 49 3.09 2.06 25.53
N GLU A 50 3.71 2.48 26.62
CA GLU A 50 3.67 1.73 27.86
C GLU A 50 2.30 1.81 28.54
N GLY A 51 1.84 0.67 29.05
CA GLY A 51 0.64 0.62 29.85
C GLY A 51 0.86 1.17 31.25
N ARG A 52 -0.16 1.83 31.83
CA ARG A 52 -0.21 2.16 33.25
C ARG A 52 -1.13 1.18 34.01
N GLY A 53 -0.91 1.04 35.32
CA GLY A 53 -1.76 0.23 36.21
C GLY A 53 -1.16 -1.13 36.56
N SER A 54 -2.02 -2.11 36.89
CA SER A 54 -1.57 -3.44 37.33
C SER A 54 -0.78 -4.18 36.23
N PRO A 55 0.10 -5.14 36.60
CA PRO A 55 0.87 -5.92 35.63
C PRO A 55 0.00 -6.57 34.53
N GLN A 56 -1.19 -7.05 34.88
CA GLN A 56 -2.13 -7.65 33.93
C GLN A 56 -2.64 -6.63 32.90
N ARG A 57 -2.90 -5.38 33.32
CA ARG A 57 -3.32 -4.30 32.41
C ARG A 57 -2.18 -3.87 31.48
N GLN A 58 -0.95 -3.85 31.99
CA GLN A 58 0.23 -3.55 31.19
C GLN A 58 0.48 -4.64 30.13
N ALA A 59 0.42 -5.91 30.52
CA ALA A 59 0.56 -7.05 29.61
C ALA A 59 -0.50 -7.01 28.49
N ARG A 60 -1.78 -6.79 28.83
CA ARG A 60 -2.85 -6.66 27.83
C ARG A 60 -2.63 -5.52 26.83
N ARG A 61 -2.11 -4.37 27.30
CA ARG A 61 -1.78 -3.24 26.41
C ARG A 61 -0.59 -3.57 25.50
N ARG A 62 0.41 -4.28 26.01
CA ARG A 62 1.54 -4.76 25.22
C ARG A 62 1.06 -5.73 24.14
N ASP A 63 0.22 -6.70 24.47
CA ASP A 63 -0.35 -7.64 23.50
C ASP A 63 -1.19 -6.96 22.42
N MET A 64 -1.94 -5.91 22.78
CA MET A 64 -2.66 -5.09 21.82
C MET A 64 -1.69 -4.46 20.80
N TRP A 65 -0.62 -3.81 21.26
CA TRP A 65 0.38 -3.22 20.36
C TRP A 65 1.15 -4.24 19.54
N ARG A 66 1.55 -5.36 20.16
CA ARG A 66 2.16 -6.50 19.48
C ARG A 66 1.29 -6.98 18.32
N SER A 67 -0.02 -7.06 18.52
CA SER A 67 -0.95 -7.43 17.45
C SER A 67 -1.12 -6.37 16.35
N VAL A 68 -0.87 -5.09 16.64
CA VAL A 68 -0.83 -4.02 15.61
C VAL A 68 0.45 -4.16 14.80
N VAL A 69 1.59 -4.32 15.46
CA VAL A 69 2.90 -4.54 14.82
C VAL A 69 2.87 -5.78 13.94
N MET A 70 2.28 -6.89 14.41
CA MET A 70 2.16 -8.14 13.65
C MET A 70 1.41 -7.96 12.32
N GLN A 71 0.30 -7.20 12.32
CA GLN A 71 -0.46 -6.95 11.09
C GLN A 71 0.34 -6.13 10.07
N GLN A 72 1.15 -5.16 10.52
CA GLN A 72 1.98 -4.35 9.62
C GLN A 72 3.19 -5.13 9.12
N LEU A 73 3.83 -5.93 9.98
CA LEU A 73 4.88 -6.88 9.57
C LEU A 73 4.38 -7.81 8.46
N GLN A 74 3.19 -8.40 8.65
CA GLN A 74 2.59 -9.27 7.65
C GLN A 74 2.35 -8.53 6.32
N ALA A 75 1.95 -7.25 6.38
CA ALA A 75 1.70 -6.46 5.19
C ALA A 75 2.99 -6.19 4.40
N ASP A 76 4.02 -5.72 5.08
CA ASP A 76 5.23 -5.26 4.39
C ASP A 76 6.09 -6.45 3.92
N MET A 77 5.97 -7.61 4.57
CA MET A 77 6.54 -8.85 4.04
C MET A 77 6.02 -9.19 2.64
N PHE A 78 4.70 -9.13 2.43
CA PHE A 78 4.14 -9.39 1.09
C PHE A 78 4.43 -8.22 0.15
N ALA A 79 4.47 -6.98 0.64
CA ALA A 79 4.80 -5.81 -0.16
C ALA A 79 6.22 -5.90 -0.74
N CYS A 80 7.17 -6.45 0.02
CA CYS A 80 8.52 -6.75 -0.45
C CYS A 80 8.53 -7.77 -1.61
N GLU A 81 7.72 -8.81 -1.53
CA GLU A 81 7.55 -9.78 -2.63
C GLU A 81 6.90 -9.10 -3.85
N MET A 82 5.89 -8.27 -3.65
CA MET A 82 5.20 -7.53 -4.71
C MET A 82 6.15 -6.56 -5.42
N ALA A 83 6.91 -5.76 -4.68
CA ALA A 83 7.90 -4.83 -5.24
C ALA A 83 8.93 -5.57 -6.10
N SER A 84 9.34 -6.77 -5.67
CA SER A 84 10.26 -7.63 -6.43
C SER A 84 9.64 -8.11 -7.74
N GLN A 85 8.36 -8.51 -7.73
CA GLN A 85 7.64 -8.87 -8.96
C GLN A 85 7.49 -7.68 -9.90
N LEU A 86 7.12 -6.50 -9.38
CA LEU A 86 6.96 -5.28 -10.16
C LEU A 86 8.28 -4.86 -10.84
N LEU A 87 9.40 -4.92 -10.12
CA LEU A 87 10.74 -4.67 -10.68
C LEU A 87 11.07 -5.63 -11.84
N CYS A 88 10.74 -6.91 -11.69
CA CYS A 88 10.99 -7.92 -12.71
C CYS A 88 10.08 -7.76 -13.93
N ALA A 89 8.81 -7.41 -13.71
CA ALA A 89 7.77 -7.33 -14.74
C ALA A 89 7.78 -6.01 -15.52
N ALA A 90 8.28 -4.91 -14.95
CA ALA A 90 8.26 -3.60 -15.59
C ALA A 90 9.14 -3.55 -16.87
N PRO A 91 8.55 -3.25 -18.04
CA PRO A 91 9.31 -3.08 -19.29
C PRO A 91 9.99 -1.71 -19.39
N ASP A 92 9.42 -0.66 -18.78
CA ASP A 92 9.95 0.70 -18.89
C ASP A 92 11.17 0.93 -17.96
N PRO A 93 12.31 1.43 -18.47
CA PRO A 93 13.50 1.70 -17.66
C PRO A 93 13.26 2.63 -16.47
N GLU A 94 12.44 3.66 -16.63
CA GLU A 94 12.10 4.62 -15.58
C GLU A 94 11.34 3.95 -14.43
N ALA A 95 10.42 3.04 -14.76
CA ALA A 95 9.70 2.26 -13.77
C ALA A 95 10.63 1.26 -13.07
N ARG A 96 11.54 0.60 -13.80
CA ARG A 96 12.55 -0.30 -13.19
C ARG A 96 13.47 0.43 -12.22
N LEU A 97 13.91 1.64 -12.57
CA LEU A 97 14.70 2.49 -11.67
C LEU A 97 13.90 2.79 -10.39
N TYR A 98 12.65 3.21 -10.52
CA TYR A 98 11.79 3.44 -9.35
C TYR A 98 11.55 2.16 -8.53
N TYR A 99 11.19 1.03 -9.13
CA TYR A 99 10.95 -0.21 -8.39
C TYR A 99 12.21 -0.74 -7.70
N SER A 100 13.41 -0.43 -8.18
CA SER A 100 14.64 -0.75 -7.46
C SER A 100 14.74 -0.04 -6.10
N THR A 101 14.21 1.18 -5.99
CA THR A 101 14.13 1.86 -4.69
C THR A 101 13.00 1.29 -3.86
N MET A 102 11.84 1.00 -4.47
CA MET A 102 10.72 0.40 -3.74
C MET A 102 11.07 -0.96 -3.12
N VAL A 103 11.80 -1.84 -3.84
CA VAL A 103 12.30 -3.10 -3.25
C VAL A 103 13.15 -2.84 -2.01
N GLN A 104 14.01 -1.82 -2.04
CA GLN A 104 14.81 -1.45 -0.89
C GLN A 104 13.93 -0.89 0.24
N ASP A 105 12.94 -0.06 -0.09
CA ASP A 105 11.98 0.51 0.85
C ASP A 105 11.23 -0.59 1.62
N GLU A 106 10.62 -1.54 0.90
CA GLU A 106 9.86 -2.64 1.52
C GLU A 106 10.77 -3.60 2.31
N SER A 107 12.01 -3.77 1.86
CA SER A 107 13.02 -4.55 2.61
C SER A 107 13.36 -3.88 3.95
N ARG A 108 13.56 -2.56 3.98
CA ARG A 108 13.84 -1.83 5.23
C ARG A 108 12.63 -1.75 6.14
N HIS A 109 11.41 -1.66 5.58
CA HIS A 109 10.17 -1.72 6.36
C HIS A 109 10.06 -3.06 7.07
N SER A 110 10.22 -4.15 6.31
CA SER A 110 10.23 -5.52 6.84
C SER A 110 11.31 -5.72 7.92
N GLU A 111 12.53 -5.24 7.70
CA GLU A 111 13.60 -5.29 8.70
C GLU A 111 13.23 -4.55 10.00
N ALA A 112 12.70 -3.33 9.89
CA ALA A 112 12.28 -2.54 11.04
C ALA A 112 11.13 -3.20 11.81
N TRP A 113 10.16 -3.79 11.12
CA TRP A 113 9.07 -4.53 11.73
C TRP A 113 9.53 -5.82 12.41
N LEU A 114 10.42 -6.58 11.78
CA LEU A 114 11.01 -7.79 12.37
C LEU A 114 11.79 -7.47 13.65
N LYS A 115 12.53 -6.37 13.66
CA LYS A 115 13.18 -5.89 14.89
C LYS A 115 12.15 -5.49 15.94
N LEU A 116 11.17 -4.66 15.57
CA LEU A 116 10.18 -4.16 16.51
C LEU A 116 9.31 -5.26 17.12
N ILE A 117 8.88 -6.25 16.32
CA ILE A 117 8.03 -7.35 16.82
C ILE A 117 8.75 -8.17 17.90
N ASN A 118 10.05 -8.41 17.73
CA ASN A 118 10.88 -9.12 18.71
C ASN A 118 10.96 -8.35 20.04
N GLU A 119 11.10 -7.02 19.97
CA GLU A 119 11.16 -6.15 21.14
C GLU A 119 9.82 -6.06 21.89
N VAL A 120 8.69 -6.27 21.22
CA VAL A 120 7.34 -6.17 21.83
C VAL A 120 6.72 -7.52 22.20
N GLY A 121 7.49 -8.61 22.15
CA GLY A 121 7.09 -9.94 22.64
C GLY A 121 6.88 -11.00 21.56
N GLY A 122 7.40 -10.79 20.35
CA GLY A 122 7.39 -11.77 19.26
C GLY A 122 6.07 -11.83 18.47
N GLU A 123 6.04 -12.71 17.48
CA GLU A 123 4.93 -12.83 16.54
C GLU A 123 3.59 -13.14 17.22
N GLY A 124 2.52 -12.60 16.64
CA GLY A 124 1.15 -12.77 17.10
C GLY A 124 0.28 -13.51 16.08
N GLU A 125 -1.03 -13.45 16.31
CA GLU A 125 -2.02 -13.96 15.37
C GLU A 125 -1.98 -13.17 14.05
N ARG A 126 -1.87 -13.89 12.93
CA ARG A 126 -1.88 -13.33 11.56
C ARG A 126 -3.31 -13.03 11.11
N ASP A 127 -3.45 -12.03 10.24
CA ASP A 127 -4.71 -11.73 9.57
C ASP A 127 -4.92 -12.67 8.38
N PRO A 128 -5.90 -13.59 8.42
CA PRO A 128 -6.12 -14.54 7.33
C PRO A 128 -6.63 -13.86 6.04
N TYR A 129 -7.26 -12.70 6.13
CA TYR A 129 -7.72 -11.96 4.96
C TYR A 129 -6.60 -11.19 4.29
N LEU A 130 -5.58 -10.78 5.05
CA LEU A 130 -4.38 -10.19 4.49
C LEU A 130 -3.58 -11.24 3.69
N ASP A 131 -3.50 -12.48 4.17
CA ASP A 131 -2.91 -13.59 3.41
C ASP A 131 -3.68 -13.86 2.10
N GLN A 132 -5.02 -13.79 2.14
CA GLN A 132 -5.85 -13.93 0.93
C GLN A 132 -5.64 -12.78 -0.08
N LEU A 133 -5.49 -11.54 0.40
CA LEU A 133 -5.18 -10.39 -0.46
C LEU A 133 -3.79 -10.54 -1.09
N ALA A 134 -2.79 -10.92 -0.29
CA ALA A 134 -1.43 -11.16 -0.78
C ALA A 134 -1.43 -12.20 -1.90
N HIS A 135 -2.10 -13.33 -1.69
CA HIS A 135 -2.25 -14.37 -2.71
C HIS A 135 -2.91 -13.84 -3.99
N MET A 136 -4.04 -13.12 -3.86
CA MET A 136 -4.73 -12.51 -5.00
C MET A 136 -3.83 -11.58 -5.81
N PHE A 137 -2.98 -10.78 -5.15
CA PHE A 137 -2.15 -9.80 -5.84
C PHE A 137 -0.91 -10.46 -6.47
N LEU A 138 -0.25 -11.34 -5.73
CA LEU A 138 0.96 -12.02 -6.18
C LEU A 138 0.68 -12.95 -7.37
N GLU A 139 -0.53 -13.50 -7.47
CA GLU A 139 -0.98 -14.35 -8.58
C GLU A 139 -1.61 -13.58 -9.75
N ALA A 140 -1.78 -12.26 -9.66
CA ALA A 140 -2.26 -11.49 -10.80
C ALA A 140 -1.31 -11.63 -12.01
N ASP A 141 -1.85 -11.88 -13.19
CA ASP A 141 -1.06 -12.12 -14.41
C ASP A 141 -0.62 -10.82 -15.10
N LEU A 142 -1.44 -9.77 -14.99
CA LEU A 142 -1.22 -8.50 -15.69
C LEU A 142 -0.43 -7.52 -14.81
N LEU A 143 0.53 -6.83 -15.42
CA LEU A 143 1.29 -5.78 -14.74
C LEU A 143 0.38 -4.64 -14.27
N GLU A 144 -0.56 -4.23 -15.13
CA GLU A 144 -1.58 -3.23 -14.83
C GLU A 144 -2.40 -3.65 -13.59
N GLU A 145 -2.80 -4.92 -13.51
CA GLU A 145 -3.55 -5.42 -12.34
C GLU A 145 -2.71 -5.35 -11.07
N LYS A 146 -1.43 -5.74 -11.12
CA LYS A 146 -0.52 -5.65 -9.95
C LYS A 146 -0.35 -4.20 -9.48
N VAL A 147 -0.04 -3.28 -10.40
CA VAL A 147 0.16 -1.86 -10.09
C VAL A 147 -1.14 -1.25 -9.55
N PHE A 148 -2.27 -1.54 -10.17
CA PHE A 148 -3.57 -1.06 -9.76
C PHE A 148 -3.99 -1.56 -8.36
N LEU A 149 -3.90 -2.86 -8.10
CA LEU A 149 -4.31 -3.42 -6.82
C LEU A 149 -3.37 -3.02 -5.68
N MET A 150 -2.05 -3.13 -5.90
CA MET A 150 -1.05 -2.81 -4.88
C MET A 150 -0.93 -1.30 -4.65
N GLN A 151 -0.59 -0.55 -5.70
CA GLN A 151 -0.11 0.82 -5.52
C GLN A 151 -1.23 1.86 -5.60
N VAL A 152 -2.19 1.66 -6.52
CA VAL A 152 -3.32 2.59 -6.63
C VAL A 152 -4.32 2.37 -5.49
N PHE A 153 -4.63 1.11 -5.15
CA PHE A 153 -5.58 0.77 -4.08
C PHE A 153 -4.91 0.54 -2.72
N PHE A 154 -4.11 -0.52 -2.56
CA PHE A 154 -3.69 -0.97 -1.22
C PHE A 154 -2.83 0.07 -0.48
N GLU A 155 -1.77 0.58 -1.11
CA GLU A 155 -0.89 1.62 -0.55
C GLU A 155 -1.65 2.92 -0.24
N ARG A 156 -2.67 3.26 -1.03
CA ARG A 156 -3.51 4.42 -0.71
C ARG A 156 -4.22 4.25 0.63
N LEU A 157 -4.70 3.05 0.90
CA LEU A 157 -5.56 2.72 2.04
C LEU A 157 -4.75 2.49 3.32
N ILE A 158 -3.46 2.16 3.20
CA ILE A 158 -2.59 1.97 4.37
C ILE A 158 -2.06 3.30 4.94
N ILE A 159 -1.87 4.35 4.12
CA ILE A 159 -1.37 5.66 4.59
C ILE A 159 -2.19 6.24 5.77
N PRO A 160 -3.55 6.29 5.73
CA PRO A 160 -4.35 6.73 6.88
C PRO A 160 -4.23 5.84 8.12
N ARG A 161 -3.88 4.56 7.94
CA ARG A 161 -3.62 3.61 9.02
C ARG A 161 -2.29 3.92 9.70
N PHE A 162 -1.19 4.09 8.96
CA PHE A 162 0.09 4.50 9.55
C PHE A 162 -0.02 5.81 10.31
N ARG A 163 -0.69 6.81 9.74
CA ARG A 163 -0.96 8.08 10.45
C ARG A 163 -1.80 7.91 11.71
N LEU A 164 -2.72 6.95 11.75
CA LEU A 164 -3.50 6.66 12.96
C LEU A 164 -2.62 5.98 14.01
N ILE A 165 -1.81 5.01 13.61
CA ILE A 165 -0.89 4.29 14.50
C ILE A 165 0.08 5.30 15.12
N ALA A 166 0.76 6.12 14.30
CA ALA A 166 1.69 7.15 14.76
C ALA A 166 1.06 8.09 15.80
N ARG A 167 -0.14 8.62 15.53
CA ARG A 167 -0.86 9.47 16.50
C ARG A 167 -1.20 8.75 17.80
N SER A 168 -1.41 7.44 17.74
CA SER A 168 -1.78 6.60 18.88
C SER A 168 -0.55 6.08 19.64
N SER A 169 0.65 6.18 19.04
CA SER A 169 1.91 5.71 19.57
C SER A 169 2.93 6.83 19.84
N ARG A 170 2.44 8.02 20.22
CA ARG A 170 3.30 9.19 20.42
C ARG A 170 4.46 8.96 21.40
N GLY A 171 5.63 9.48 21.04
CA GLY A 171 6.86 9.39 21.81
C GLY A 171 7.51 8.00 21.79
N THR A 172 7.22 7.18 20.78
CA THR A 172 7.75 5.81 20.69
C THR A 172 8.43 5.56 19.35
N VAL A 173 9.25 4.50 19.26
CA VAL A 173 9.84 4.04 17.99
C VAL A 173 8.76 3.76 16.95
N LEU A 174 7.64 3.15 17.35
CA LEU A 174 6.49 2.90 16.46
C LEU A 174 5.92 4.19 15.82
N GLU A 175 5.95 5.34 16.52
CA GLU A 175 5.51 6.60 15.90
C GLU A 175 6.45 7.02 14.77
N ASP A 176 7.76 7.05 15.01
CA ASP A 176 8.73 7.47 14.00
C ASP A 176 8.69 6.53 12.79
N LEU A 177 8.66 5.22 13.05
CA LEU A 177 8.52 4.21 12.00
C LEU A 177 7.27 4.46 11.14
N CYS A 178 6.08 4.58 11.74
CA CYS A 178 4.86 4.83 10.99
C CYS A 178 4.83 6.19 10.26
N ASN A 179 5.51 7.22 10.78
CA ASN A 179 5.62 8.50 10.07
C ASN A 179 6.47 8.37 8.81
N ARG A 180 7.57 7.61 8.86
CA ARG A 180 8.43 7.33 7.71
C ARG A 180 7.73 6.47 6.66
N LEU A 181 7.07 5.39 7.08
CA LEU A 181 6.29 4.55 6.18
C LEU A 181 5.16 5.34 5.51
N ALA A 182 4.48 6.23 6.24
CA ALA A 182 3.46 7.09 5.62
C ALA A 182 4.01 8.04 4.54
N ILE A 183 5.32 8.33 4.51
CA ILE A 183 5.98 9.09 3.46
C ILE A 183 6.32 8.17 2.29
N ASP A 184 6.95 7.03 2.57
CA ASP A 184 7.34 6.01 1.58
C ASP A 184 6.11 5.52 0.80
N ASP A 185 5.05 5.08 1.46
CA ASP A 185 3.82 4.61 0.81
C ASP A 185 3.09 5.74 0.06
N GLY A 186 3.30 6.99 0.47
CA GLY A 186 2.83 8.15 -0.28
C GLY A 186 3.57 8.31 -1.61
N ILE A 187 4.86 8.01 -1.63
CA ILE A 187 5.70 7.95 -2.83
C ILE A 187 5.31 6.75 -3.67
N HIS A 188 5.09 5.58 -3.06
CA HIS A 188 4.70 4.37 -3.75
C HIS A 188 3.36 4.51 -4.46
N HIS A 189 2.36 5.03 -3.74
CA HIS A 189 1.06 5.32 -4.32
C HIS A 189 1.17 6.33 -5.48
N GLY A 190 1.97 7.38 -5.29
CA GLY A 190 2.19 8.40 -6.32
C GLY A 190 2.87 7.85 -7.57
N ALA A 191 3.87 6.98 -7.40
CA ALA A 191 4.58 6.32 -8.48
C ALA A 191 3.66 5.34 -9.23
N GLY A 192 2.87 4.54 -8.50
CA GLY A 192 1.84 3.67 -9.07
C GLY A 192 0.82 4.46 -9.89
N MET A 193 0.32 5.58 -9.37
CA MET A 193 -0.58 6.47 -10.13
C MET A 193 0.05 7.03 -11.40
N ALA A 194 1.35 7.39 -11.38
CA ALA A 194 2.05 7.88 -12.56
C ALA A 194 2.30 6.77 -13.58
N TYR A 195 2.67 5.58 -13.13
CA TYR A 195 2.97 4.46 -14.00
C TYR A 195 1.71 3.84 -14.59
N GLU A 196 0.63 3.72 -13.80
CA GLU A 196 -0.66 3.25 -14.28
C GLU A 196 -1.21 4.15 -15.40
N ARG A 197 -0.99 5.47 -15.32
CA ARG A 197 -1.33 6.38 -16.44
C ARG A 197 -0.57 6.04 -17.72
N LEU A 198 0.72 5.72 -17.61
CA LEU A 198 1.56 5.32 -18.75
C LEU A 198 1.09 3.99 -19.33
N LEU A 199 0.89 2.97 -18.49
CA LEU A 199 0.40 1.65 -18.90
C LEU A 199 -0.95 1.76 -19.62
N LEU A 200 -1.84 2.59 -19.08
CA LEU A 200 -3.20 2.74 -19.61
C LEU A 200 -3.27 3.50 -20.94
N VAL A 201 -2.25 4.25 -21.36
CA VAL A 201 -2.27 4.99 -22.65
C VAL A 201 -2.66 4.07 -23.81
N ASN A 202 -2.06 2.88 -23.85
CA ASN A 202 -2.26 1.90 -24.92
C ASN A 202 -3.08 0.68 -24.49
N ALA A 203 -3.62 0.69 -23.25
CA ALA A 203 -4.40 -0.43 -22.74
C ALA A 203 -5.73 -0.57 -23.48
N SER A 204 -6.00 -1.78 -23.96
CA SER A 204 -7.28 -2.12 -24.58
C SER A 204 -8.44 -1.97 -23.58
N ARG A 205 -9.67 -1.84 -24.11
CA ARG A 205 -10.88 -1.86 -23.27
C ARG A 205 -10.95 -3.11 -22.37
N LYS A 206 -10.54 -4.26 -22.89
CA LYS A 206 -10.51 -5.53 -22.13
C LYS A 206 -9.63 -5.43 -20.88
N VAL A 207 -8.48 -4.77 -20.96
CA VAL A 207 -7.60 -4.56 -19.80
C VAL A 207 -8.29 -3.65 -18.78
N ARG A 208 -8.90 -2.55 -19.22
CA ARG A 208 -9.62 -1.63 -18.34
C ARG A 208 -10.79 -2.31 -17.63
N ASP A 209 -11.60 -3.08 -18.35
CA ASP A 209 -12.71 -3.86 -17.79
C ASP A 209 -12.17 -4.89 -16.77
N HIS A 210 -11.05 -5.55 -17.07
CA HIS A 210 -10.40 -6.49 -16.16
C HIS A 210 -9.95 -5.84 -14.84
N LEU A 211 -9.47 -4.59 -14.86
CA LEU A 211 -9.13 -3.87 -13.63
C LEU A 211 -10.36 -3.60 -12.75
N VAL A 212 -11.51 -3.32 -13.36
CA VAL A 212 -12.79 -3.18 -12.63
C VAL A 212 -13.19 -4.50 -11.97
N ASP A 213 -13.08 -5.61 -12.71
CA ASP A 213 -13.34 -6.94 -12.19
C ASP A 213 -12.36 -7.31 -11.06
N ALA A 214 -11.08 -6.95 -11.18
CA ALA A 214 -10.08 -7.14 -10.14
C ALA A 214 -10.42 -6.38 -8.86
N ALA A 215 -10.82 -5.10 -8.96
CA ALA A 215 -11.30 -4.33 -7.81
C ALA A 215 -12.51 -5.00 -7.15
N ASN A 216 -13.51 -5.41 -7.95
CA ASN A 216 -14.71 -6.07 -7.44
C ASN A 216 -14.42 -7.40 -6.74
N ARG A 217 -13.42 -8.17 -7.21
CA ARG A 217 -12.94 -9.39 -6.55
C ARG A 217 -12.23 -9.10 -5.23
N MET A 218 -11.40 -8.06 -5.18
CA MET A 218 -10.62 -7.71 -3.99
C MET A 218 -11.47 -7.09 -2.87
N LEU A 219 -12.39 -6.17 -3.20
CA LEU A 219 -13.09 -5.32 -2.23
C LEU A 219 -13.75 -6.06 -1.06
N PRO A 220 -14.44 -7.21 -1.25
CA PRO A 220 -15.02 -7.97 -0.15
C PRO A 220 -13.97 -8.49 0.84
N THR A 221 -12.83 -9.00 0.35
CA THR A 221 -11.73 -9.50 1.19
C THR A 221 -11.03 -8.34 1.88
N PHE A 222 -10.84 -7.22 1.18
CA PHE A 222 -10.29 -6.01 1.79
C PHE A 222 -11.15 -5.49 2.95
N ALA A 223 -12.47 -5.46 2.79
CA ALA A 223 -13.37 -5.06 3.88
C ALA A 223 -13.24 -5.97 5.11
N LYS A 224 -13.10 -7.29 4.90
CA LYS A 224 -12.85 -8.23 5.99
C LYS A 224 -11.51 -7.95 6.68
N HIS A 225 -10.44 -7.75 5.92
CA HIS A 225 -9.13 -7.34 6.46
C HIS A 225 -9.23 -6.03 7.27
N ALA A 226 -9.87 -5.00 6.72
CA ALA A 226 -9.98 -3.69 7.37
C ALA A 226 -10.70 -3.76 8.73
N LEU A 227 -11.70 -4.63 8.84
CA LEU A 227 -12.49 -4.85 10.06
C LEU A 227 -11.94 -5.97 10.95
N TRP A 228 -10.98 -6.76 10.49
CA TRP A 228 -10.46 -7.90 11.24
C TRP A 228 -9.69 -7.45 12.48
N ARG A 229 -9.95 -8.10 13.61
CA ARG A 229 -9.26 -7.89 14.87
C ARG A 229 -8.92 -9.25 15.47
N PRO A 230 -7.65 -9.51 15.84
CA PRO A 230 -7.30 -10.72 16.58
C PRO A 230 -7.89 -10.68 17.98
N LYS A 231 -7.88 -11.81 18.69
CA LYS A 231 -8.43 -11.93 20.06
C LYS A 231 -7.88 -10.87 21.01
N ALA A 232 -6.60 -10.50 20.85
CA ALA A 232 -5.94 -9.44 21.63
C ALA A 232 -6.62 -8.07 21.53
N ARG A 233 -7.39 -7.81 20.46
CA ARG A 233 -8.07 -6.54 20.16
C ARG A 233 -9.59 -6.64 20.08
N GLU A 234 -10.19 -7.79 20.38
CA GLU A 234 -11.64 -8.02 20.25
C GLU A 234 -12.47 -6.97 20.98
N PHE A 235 -12.10 -6.64 22.23
CA PHE A 235 -12.81 -5.64 23.03
C PHE A 235 -12.80 -4.23 22.44
N ILE A 236 -11.72 -3.85 21.73
CA ILE A 236 -11.62 -2.55 21.04
C ILE A 236 -12.45 -2.60 19.77
N GLY A 237 -12.42 -3.74 19.07
CA GLY A 237 -13.24 -3.98 17.87
C GLY A 237 -14.71 -3.66 18.11
N GLN A 238 -15.29 -4.18 19.20
CA GLN A 238 -16.69 -3.91 19.55
C GLN A 238 -16.97 -2.43 19.84
N LEU A 239 -16.04 -1.73 20.50
CA LEU A 239 -16.20 -0.31 20.83
C LEU A 239 -16.02 0.62 19.63
N MET A 240 -15.23 0.21 18.64
CA MET A 240 -14.85 1.04 17.48
C MET A 240 -15.57 0.65 16.19
N GLU A 241 -16.40 -0.40 16.20
CA GLU A 241 -17.00 -0.98 14.99
C GLU A 241 -17.68 0.06 14.09
N ALA A 242 -18.54 0.90 14.65
CA ALA A 242 -19.27 1.91 13.87
C ALA A 242 -18.31 2.90 13.16
N ARG A 243 -17.27 3.34 13.87
CA ARG A 243 -16.25 4.25 13.34
C ARG A 243 -15.36 3.55 12.31
N ASP A 244 -15.02 2.30 12.53
CA ASP A 244 -14.21 1.50 11.61
C ASP A 244 -14.96 1.25 10.30
N ARG A 245 -16.28 1.00 10.36
CA ARG A 245 -17.16 0.91 9.18
C ARG A 245 -17.30 2.22 8.43
N GLU A 246 -17.47 3.34 9.14
CA GLU A 246 -17.54 4.67 8.52
C GLU A 246 -16.23 5.00 7.77
N ARG A 247 -15.09 4.76 8.42
CA ARG A 247 -13.78 4.95 7.81
C ARG A 247 -13.61 4.04 6.59
N LEU A 248 -13.95 2.76 6.70
CA LEU A 248 -13.89 1.83 5.57
C LEU A 248 -14.68 2.35 4.38
N ARG A 249 -15.92 2.83 4.59
CA ARG A 249 -16.73 3.41 3.50
C ARG A 249 -16.05 4.61 2.85
N ALA A 250 -15.50 5.53 3.64
CA ALA A 250 -14.80 6.71 3.13
C ALA A 250 -13.55 6.33 2.32
N ASP A 251 -12.79 5.37 2.83
CA ASP A 251 -11.57 4.85 2.20
C ASP A 251 -11.89 4.16 0.86
N LEU A 252 -12.93 3.31 0.83
CA LEU A 252 -13.36 2.64 -0.39
C LEU A 252 -13.92 3.60 -1.45
N GLN A 253 -14.73 4.58 -1.03
CA GLN A 253 -15.20 5.64 -1.94
C GLN A 253 -14.04 6.44 -2.52
N HIS A 254 -12.96 6.62 -1.77
CA HIS A 254 -11.75 7.27 -2.26
C HIS A 254 -11.06 6.42 -3.33
N GLY A 255 -10.90 5.12 -3.10
CA GLY A 255 -10.36 4.18 -4.09
C GLY A 255 -11.12 4.22 -5.41
N VAL A 256 -12.45 4.21 -5.36
CA VAL A 256 -13.33 4.35 -6.55
C VAL A 256 -13.05 5.64 -7.32
N ARG A 257 -12.92 6.78 -6.61
CA ARG A 257 -12.60 8.07 -7.26
C ARG A 257 -11.22 8.08 -7.92
N LEU A 258 -10.24 7.38 -7.33
CA LEU A 258 -8.90 7.28 -7.91
C LEU A 258 -8.91 6.44 -9.19
N ALA A 259 -9.56 5.28 -9.18
CA ALA A 259 -9.74 4.47 -10.37
C ALA A 259 -10.45 5.26 -11.49
N HIS A 260 -11.51 6.00 -11.17
CA HIS A 260 -12.16 6.90 -12.13
C HIS A 260 -11.20 7.96 -12.69
N SER A 261 -10.30 8.51 -11.87
CA SER A 261 -9.31 9.50 -12.33
C SER A 261 -8.26 8.95 -13.31
N LEU A 262 -8.15 7.63 -13.41
CA LEU A 262 -7.31 6.92 -14.40
C LEU A 262 -8.07 6.62 -15.71
N GLY A 263 -9.32 7.08 -15.82
CA GLY A 263 -10.17 6.79 -16.98
C GLY A 263 -10.68 5.35 -16.98
N ILE A 264 -10.78 4.72 -15.81
CA ILE A 264 -11.44 3.43 -15.62
C ILE A 264 -12.91 3.71 -15.33
N ASP A 265 -13.82 3.05 -16.05
CA ASP A 265 -15.25 3.14 -15.77
C ASP A 265 -15.58 2.32 -14.51
N VAL A 266 -15.87 3.01 -13.42
CA VAL A 266 -16.12 2.41 -12.10
C VAL A 266 -17.61 2.28 -11.78
N SER A 267 -18.51 2.45 -12.76
CA SER A 267 -19.95 2.35 -12.55
C SER A 267 -20.37 1.02 -11.92
N ASP A 268 -19.63 -0.04 -12.24
CA ASP A 268 -19.90 -1.41 -11.81
C ASP A 268 -19.16 -1.81 -10.52
N VAL A 269 -18.44 -0.87 -9.88
CA VAL A 269 -17.75 -1.16 -8.60
C VAL A 269 -18.75 -1.31 -7.46
N ARG A 270 -18.74 -2.47 -6.81
CA ARG A 270 -19.65 -2.83 -5.71
C ARG A 270 -18.97 -2.64 -4.37
N LEU A 271 -19.35 -1.59 -3.65
CA LEU A 271 -18.85 -1.36 -2.31
C LEU A 271 -19.47 -2.36 -1.31
N PRO A 272 -18.66 -3.08 -0.51
CA PRO A 272 -19.18 -3.89 0.59
C PRO A 272 -19.89 -3.00 1.64
N VAL A 273 -20.98 -3.54 2.21
CA VAL A 273 -21.89 -2.84 3.14
C VAL A 273 -21.35 -2.79 4.57
#